data_AF-A0A0C3ECI8-F1
#
_entry.id   AF-A0A0C3ECI8-F1
#
_cell.length_a   1.000
_cell.length_b   1.000
_cell.length_c   1.000
_cell.angle_alpha   90.00
_cell.angle_beta   90.00
_cell.angle_gamma   90.00
#
_symmetry.space_group_name_H-M   'P 1'
#
loop_
_entity.id
_entity.type
_entity.pdbx_description
1 polymer ?
#
loop_
_entity_poly.entity_id
_entity_poly.type
_entity_poly.pdbx_seq_one_letter_code
_entity_poly.pdbx_strand_id
1 'polypeptide(L)'
;MMGLSSLCQPNFTDGNEGITRPSNPLYPDLNETSLLLGDWYWNYEHQKSQISFKKLLDIIGHPDYHPNDVQNTNWAGINQILGSSDVPDDKTKGTFKWLDGGIGWKKMTIWICVPFHRRTQNPGPKEYIVEGFYHCSLVDIICENVSDPTHHQLLHYKPYKFHWQPPHKANNVRVYGELYTSESLLTAQCQLQDSLPELRCTLPRHIIGLMLWSDATYLTTFGTAKLWPLYVYMGNKLKYMHCKPSSNLCSHAAYFHTLPDAFKDFVAENASENTPGDSLFTHCHRELFHVQWGILLDAEFVKAYHHGVVCHCFDGIDHQLYPRIFTYSADYPEKVLTATIWNMGAYLCPRCLTPKSGFHQIATERDMLQWKLLQHCDNKDRRNKVVTTRRLIYKKHYVVHSSQVEELLKNESLVPTLNAFSESLSPTGFDLFRMLVIDLLHEFELGLAGFQAGPKESLPENPEDHHHIGHTQKFPEDLLLFVRKNSDDPLTKSFIPWLKAHLLPHVRALHEVEVSGTSIFDIDQAVASDEDSMQHLSTLSQVIFKADHIYCHHLFHVNYTTYDIHRAQDTINP
;
A
#
# COMPACT_ATOMS: atom_id res chain seq x y z
N MET A 1 -22.94 -37.80 -7.69
CA MET A 1 -23.81 -38.70 -8.48
C MET A 1 -24.45 -37.88 -9.59
N MET A 2 -24.52 -38.43 -10.82
CA MET A 2 -24.57 -37.77 -12.14
C MET A 2 -23.20 -37.19 -12.55
N GLY A 3 -22.48 -37.68 -13.56
CA GLY A 3 -22.76 -38.70 -14.56
C GLY A 3 -21.99 -38.35 -15.84
N LEU A 4 -20.67 -38.59 -15.87
CA LEU A 4 -19.87 -38.50 -17.10
C LEU A 4 -19.93 -39.87 -17.79
N SER A 5 -20.83 -40.00 -18.75
CA SER A 5 -20.83 -41.11 -19.70
C SER A 5 -20.50 -40.60 -21.10
N SER A 6 -19.76 -41.43 -21.83
CA SER A 6 -19.50 -41.39 -23.27
C SER A 6 -18.37 -40.49 -23.76
N LEU A 7 -17.13 -40.97 -23.60
CA LEU A 7 -16.15 -40.91 -24.68
C LEU A 7 -15.90 -42.33 -25.20
N CYS A 8 -16.16 -42.49 -26.50
CA CYS A 8 -16.19 -43.74 -27.24
C CYS A 8 -14.88 -44.55 -27.16
N GLN A 9 -15.01 -45.87 -27.06
CA GLN A 9 -13.94 -46.82 -27.39
C GLN A 9 -13.65 -46.78 -28.90
N PRO A 10 -12.38 -46.77 -29.34
CA PRO A 10 -12.02 -47.20 -30.68
C PRO A 10 -11.68 -48.70 -30.67
N ASN A 11 -12.32 -49.42 -31.60
CA ASN A 11 -12.03 -50.79 -31.96
C ASN A 11 -10.57 -50.95 -32.42
N PHE A 12 -9.88 -51.98 -31.92
CA PHE A 12 -8.61 -52.43 -32.47
C PHE A 12 -8.86 -53.16 -33.80
N THR A 13 -8.36 -52.59 -34.89
CA THR A 13 -7.96 -53.35 -36.08
C THR A 13 -6.63 -52.81 -36.58
N ASP A 14 -5.71 -53.74 -36.80
CA ASP A 14 -4.33 -53.63 -37.27
C ASP A 14 -4.07 -52.62 -38.40
N GLY A 15 -2.94 -51.92 -38.33
CA GLY A 15 -2.46 -51.04 -39.39
C GLY A 15 -1.27 -50.19 -38.97
N ASN A 16 -0.08 -50.70 -39.22
CA ASN A 16 1.24 -50.17 -38.86
C ASN A 16 1.59 -48.91 -39.69
N GLU A 17 1.70 -47.73 -39.08
CA GLU A 17 2.47 -46.57 -39.60
C GLU A 17 2.74 -45.51 -38.49
N GLY A 18 3.90 -44.85 -38.57
CA GLY A 18 4.66 -44.25 -37.45
C GLY A 18 3.97 -43.20 -36.56
N ILE A 19 4.07 -43.40 -35.24
CA ILE A 19 3.49 -42.55 -34.20
C ILE A 19 4.45 -41.39 -33.83
N THR A 20 4.11 -40.17 -34.22
CA THR A 20 4.46 -38.96 -33.44
C THR A 20 3.86 -39.11 -32.04
N ARG A 21 4.70 -39.10 -30.99
CA ARG A 21 4.24 -39.22 -29.58
C ARG A 21 3.16 -38.16 -29.30
N PRO A 22 1.98 -38.54 -28.77
CA PRO A 22 1.00 -37.55 -28.34
C PRO A 22 1.59 -36.72 -27.20
N SER A 23 1.37 -35.41 -27.24
CA SER A 23 1.68 -34.50 -26.14
C SER A 23 0.91 -34.95 -24.90
N ASN A 24 1.61 -35.45 -23.88
CA ASN A 24 0.99 -35.81 -22.61
C ASN A 24 0.42 -34.54 -21.95
N PRO A 25 -0.91 -34.41 -21.75
CA PRO A 25 -1.52 -33.22 -21.17
C PRO A 25 -1.19 -33.03 -19.69
N LEU A 26 -0.64 -34.06 -19.02
CA LEU A 26 -0.28 -34.04 -17.60
C LEU A 26 1.22 -33.78 -17.38
N TYR A 27 2.00 -33.54 -18.43
CA TYR A 27 3.44 -33.30 -18.31
C TYR A 27 3.73 -32.16 -17.31
N PRO A 28 4.69 -32.31 -16.38
CA PRO A 28 5.74 -33.34 -16.28
C PRO A 28 5.29 -34.68 -15.67
N ASP A 29 4.08 -34.74 -15.11
CA ASP A 29 3.51 -35.95 -14.54
C ASP A 29 3.04 -36.93 -15.63
N LEU A 30 3.32 -38.21 -15.43
CA LEU A 30 3.05 -39.25 -16.41
C LEU A 30 1.62 -39.77 -16.35
N ASN A 31 0.92 -39.55 -15.24
CA ASN A 31 -0.43 -40.03 -14.97
C ASN A 31 -1.09 -39.17 -13.87
N GLU A 32 -2.41 -39.30 -13.75
CA GLU A 32 -3.24 -38.52 -12.83
C GLU A 32 -2.93 -38.80 -11.35
N THR A 33 -2.59 -40.04 -11.00
CA THR A 33 -2.20 -40.40 -9.62
C THR A 33 -0.91 -39.68 -9.19
N SER A 34 0.09 -39.62 -10.08
CA SER A 34 1.35 -38.93 -9.82
C SER A 34 1.15 -37.42 -9.73
N LEU A 35 0.29 -36.84 -10.58
CA LEU A 35 -0.07 -35.42 -10.52
C LEU A 35 -0.74 -35.07 -9.18
N LEU A 36 -1.76 -35.81 -8.75
CA LEU A 36 -2.48 -35.53 -7.50
C LEU A 36 -1.58 -35.70 -6.28
N LEU A 37 -0.69 -36.68 -6.29
CA LEU A 37 0.27 -36.91 -5.21
C LEU A 37 1.40 -35.87 -5.20
N GLY A 38 1.84 -35.42 -6.39
CA GLY A 38 2.79 -34.33 -6.58
C GLY A 38 2.22 -32.98 -6.14
N ASP A 39 0.98 -32.67 -6.52
CA ASP A 39 0.23 -31.49 -6.06
C ASP A 39 0.10 -31.48 -4.53
N TRP A 40 -0.25 -32.63 -3.94
CA TRP A 40 -0.29 -32.77 -2.49
C TRP A 40 1.08 -32.51 -1.84
N TYR A 41 2.17 -32.94 -2.47
CA TYR A 41 3.53 -32.75 -1.96
C TYR A 41 4.02 -31.30 -2.06
N TRP A 42 3.75 -30.61 -3.17
CA TRP A 42 4.25 -29.26 -3.44
C TRP A 42 3.38 -28.14 -2.86
N ASN A 43 2.06 -28.32 -2.81
CA ASN A 43 1.11 -27.25 -2.50
C ASN A 43 0.55 -27.29 -1.07
N TYR A 44 0.88 -28.31 -0.27
CA TYR A 44 0.45 -28.39 1.13
C TYR A 44 1.57 -28.03 2.10
N GLU A 45 1.16 -27.44 3.23
CA GLU A 45 2.01 -26.87 4.27
C GLU A 45 3.27 -27.71 4.57
N HIS A 46 4.40 -27.03 4.79
CA HIS A 46 5.66 -27.64 5.22
C HIS A 46 5.53 -28.41 6.56
N GLN A 47 4.45 -28.20 7.32
CA GLN A 47 4.12 -28.91 8.55
C GLN A 47 2.95 -29.89 8.31
N LYS A 48 3.07 -31.11 8.83
CA LYS A 48 2.03 -32.14 8.70
C LYS A 48 0.76 -31.74 9.48
N SER A 49 -0.34 -31.50 8.78
CA SER A 49 -1.65 -31.22 9.37
C SER A 49 -2.62 -32.39 9.23
N GLN A 50 -3.62 -32.49 10.11
CA GLN A 50 -4.68 -33.52 9.99
C GLN A 50 -5.48 -33.38 8.69
N ILE A 51 -5.61 -32.15 8.18
CA ILE A 51 -6.31 -31.87 6.92
C ILE A 51 -5.50 -32.40 5.73
N SER A 52 -4.19 -32.11 5.71
CA SER A 52 -3.28 -32.65 4.69
C SER A 52 -3.26 -34.17 4.71
N PHE A 53 -3.25 -34.80 5.90
CA PHE A 53 -3.29 -36.26 6.02
C PHE A 53 -4.59 -36.87 5.48
N LYS A 54 -5.75 -36.25 5.76
CA LYS A 54 -7.04 -36.74 5.21
C LYS A 54 -7.08 -36.67 3.69
N LYS A 55 -6.57 -35.58 3.09
CA LYS A 55 -6.48 -35.46 1.63
C LYS A 55 -5.55 -36.50 1.00
N LEU A 56 -4.43 -36.82 1.67
CA LEU A 56 -3.57 -37.92 1.23
C LEU A 56 -4.31 -39.27 1.26
N LEU A 57 -5.10 -39.52 2.31
CA LEU A 57 -5.93 -40.73 2.38
C LEU A 57 -7.01 -40.76 1.29
N ASP A 58 -7.58 -39.61 0.93
CA ASP A 58 -8.55 -39.52 -0.17
C ASP A 58 -7.89 -39.85 -1.53
N ILE A 59 -6.65 -39.41 -1.77
CA ILE A 59 -5.88 -39.72 -2.99
C ILE A 59 -5.55 -41.22 -3.05
N ILE A 60 -4.98 -41.78 -1.98
CA ILE A 60 -4.56 -43.20 -1.94
C ILE A 60 -5.79 -44.13 -1.91
N GLY A 61 -6.91 -43.67 -1.34
CA GLY A 61 -8.17 -44.40 -1.28
C GLY A 61 -9.02 -44.31 -2.55
N HIS A 62 -8.60 -43.55 -3.56
CA HIS A 62 -9.37 -43.37 -4.79
C HIS A 62 -9.41 -44.68 -5.61
N PRO A 63 -10.55 -45.06 -6.23
CA PRO A 63 -10.66 -46.30 -7.02
C PRO A 63 -9.67 -46.39 -8.19
N ASP A 64 -9.31 -45.23 -8.74
CA ASP A 64 -8.36 -45.10 -9.86
C ASP A 64 -6.89 -44.94 -9.41
N TYR A 65 -6.63 -45.08 -8.11
CA TYR A 65 -5.25 -45.06 -7.58
C TYR A 65 -4.53 -46.36 -7.97
N HIS A 66 -3.43 -46.21 -8.71
CA HIS A 66 -2.58 -47.33 -9.10
C HIS A 66 -1.20 -47.24 -8.44
N PRO A 67 -0.84 -48.16 -7.52
CA PRO A 67 0.44 -48.11 -6.83
C PRO A 67 1.66 -48.14 -7.77
N ASN A 68 1.54 -48.85 -8.89
CA ASN A 68 2.60 -48.95 -9.90
C ASN A 68 2.89 -47.61 -10.59
N ASP A 69 1.89 -46.74 -10.67
CA ASP A 69 2.02 -45.42 -11.28
C ASP A 69 2.90 -44.51 -10.42
N VAL A 70 2.77 -44.61 -9.09
CA VAL A 70 3.63 -43.88 -8.13
C VAL A 70 5.03 -44.48 -8.06
N GLN A 71 5.14 -45.81 -7.99
CA GLN A 71 6.43 -46.49 -7.80
C GLN A 71 7.38 -46.33 -8.98
N ASN A 72 6.84 -46.29 -10.21
CA ASN A 72 7.63 -46.17 -11.44
C ASN A 72 7.83 -44.72 -11.89
N THR A 73 7.27 -43.75 -11.17
CA THR A 73 7.42 -42.33 -11.48
C THR A 73 8.80 -41.82 -11.07
N ASN A 74 9.49 -41.11 -11.97
CA ASN A 74 10.76 -40.46 -11.68
C ASN A 74 10.52 -39.16 -10.89
N TRP A 75 10.21 -39.28 -9.60
CA TRP A 75 9.96 -38.15 -8.71
C TRP A 75 11.11 -37.15 -8.65
N ALA A 76 12.36 -37.61 -8.70
CA ALA A 76 13.52 -36.72 -8.69
C ALA A 76 13.58 -35.86 -9.96
N GLY A 77 13.35 -36.46 -11.13
CA GLY A 77 13.29 -35.73 -12.39
C GLY A 77 12.11 -34.78 -12.48
N ILE A 78 10.92 -35.21 -12.02
CA ILE A 78 9.73 -34.35 -11.95
C ILE A 78 9.98 -33.19 -11.00
N ASN A 79 10.42 -33.45 -9.76
CA ASN A 79 10.71 -32.39 -8.78
C ASN A 79 11.84 -31.46 -9.24
N GLN A 80 12.81 -31.96 -10.00
CA GLN A 80 13.85 -31.12 -10.61
C GLN A 80 13.25 -30.22 -11.70
N ILE A 81 12.36 -30.73 -12.55
CA ILE A 81 11.65 -29.92 -13.55
C ILE A 81 10.74 -28.88 -12.88
N LEU A 82 9.98 -29.29 -11.86
CA LEU A 82 9.09 -28.43 -11.06
C LEU A 82 9.86 -27.37 -10.26
N GLY A 83 11.07 -27.71 -9.79
CA GLY A 83 11.92 -26.84 -8.95
C GLY A 83 12.98 -26.03 -9.71
N SER A 84 13.14 -26.22 -11.02
CA SER A 84 14.10 -25.46 -11.81
C SER A 84 13.50 -24.12 -12.26
N SER A 85 14.09 -23.01 -11.83
CA SER A 85 13.73 -21.66 -12.29
C SER A 85 14.29 -21.32 -13.69
N ASP A 86 15.17 -22.16 -14.22
CA ASP A 86 15.83 -21.96 -15.52
C ASP A 86 15.03 -22.60 -16.65
N VAL A 87 14.59 -21.77 -17.59
CA VAL A 87 14.13 -22.22 -18.91
C VAL A 87 15.32 -22.91 -19.59
N PRO A 88 15.22 -24.19 -20.01
CA PRO A 88 16.33 -24.85 -20.69
C PRO A 88 16.59 -24.15 -22.02
N ASP A 89 17.77 -23.56 -22.13
CA ASP A 89 18.29 -22.93 -23.34
C ASP A 89 18.82 -24.02 -24.29
N ASP A 90 17.96 -24.73 -25.04
CA ASP A 90 18.28 -25.19 -26.40
C ASP A 90 17.09 -25.79 -27.20
N LYS A 91 16.95 -25.29 -28.44
CA LYS A 91 16.56 -26.00 -29.67
C LYS A 91 15.35 -26.95 -29.71
N THR A 92 14.29 -26.70 -28.96
CA THR A 92 12.94 -27.16 -29.37
C THR A 92 11.95 -26.00 -29.34
N LYS A 93 11.50 -25.58 -30.52
CA LYS A 93 10.31 -24.74 -30.68
C LYS A 93 9.10 -25.53 -30.17
N GLY A 94 8.87 -25.44 -28.88
CA GLY A 94 7.74 -25.99 -28.16
C GLY A 94 7.67 -25.22 -26.86
N THR A 95 6.78 -24.24 -26.82
CA THR A 95 6.49 -23.33 -25.72
C THR A 95 6.53 -24.06 -24.37
N PHE A 96 7.62 -23.95 -23.61
CA PHE A 96 7.69 -24.44 -22.23
C PHE A 96 6.84 -23.50 -21.36
N LYS A 97 5.60 -23.91 -21.17
CA LYS A 97 4.53 -23.26 -20.38
C LYS A 97 4.68 -23.58 -18.89
N TRP A 98 5.64 -22.97 -18.20
CA TRP A 98 5.72 -22.99 -16.72
C TRP A 98 5.18 -21.70 -16.06
N LEU A 99 4.28 -20.99 -16.76
CA LEU A 99 3.52 -19.84 -16.26
C LEU A 99 2.04 -19.86 -16.71
N ASP A 100 1.56 -20.97 -17.27
CA ASP A 100 0.27 -21.06 -17.97
C ASP A 100 -0.82 -21.75 -17.12
N GLY A 101 -0.79 -21.48 -15.82
CA GLY A 101 -1.82 -21.84 -14.85
C GLY A 101 -2.31 -20.61 -14.11
N GLY A 102 -3.07 -19.75 -14.80
CA GLY A 102 -3.78 -18.62 -14.20
C GLY A 102 -3.58 -17.31 -14.93
N ILE A 103 -2.41 -16.67 -14.77
CA ILE A 103 -2.20 -15.28 -15.18
C ILE A 103 -1.04 -15.21 -16.17
N GLY A 104 -1.29 -14.67 -17.37
CA GLY A 104 -0.32 -14.54 -18.47
C GLY A 104 0.84 -13.58 -18.18
N TRP A 105 1.77 -13.98 -17.30
CA TRP A 105 2.99 -13.25 -16.97
C TRP A 105 3.85 -13.00 -18.22
N LYS A 106 4.24 -11.75 -18.39
CA LYS A 106 5.10 -11.26 -19.48
C LYS A 106 6.42 -10.81 -18.87
N LYS A 107 7.51 -11.09 -19.59
CA LYS A 107 8.85 -10.59 -19.29
C LYS A 107 9.21 -9.53 -20.33
N MET A 108 9.55 -8.33 -19.89
CA MET A 108 9.90 -7.20 -20.75
C MET A 108 11.24 -6.60 -20.39
N THR A 109 11.91 -6.04 -21.41
CA THR A 109 13.09 -5.20 -21.23
C THR A 109 12.65 -3.74 -21.24
N ILE A 110 13.10 -2.99 -20.23
CA ILE A 110 12.75 -1.59 -20.02
C ILE A 110 13.97 -0.73 -20.33
N TRP A 111 13.76 0.49 -20.79
CA TRP A 111 14.83 1.49 -20.88
C TRP A 111 14.41 2.81 -20.21
N ILE A 112 15.38 3.48 -19.62
CA ILE A 112 15.23 4.83 -19.07
C ILE A 112 16.21 5.79 -19.74
N CYS A 113 15.80 7.05 -19.86
CA CYS A 113 16.64 8.11 -20.38
C CYS A 113 17.36 8.82 -19.24
N VAL A 114 18.67 8.64 -19.14
CA VAL A 114 19.55 9.18 -18.09
C VAL A 114 20.14 10.52 -18.56
N PRO A 115 19.87 11.64 -17.87
CA PRO A 115 20.34 12.96 -18.29
C PRO A 115 21.73 13.28 -17.74
N PHE A 116 22.74 13.41 -18.61
CA PHE A 116 24.07 13.92 -18.25
C PHE A 116 24.19 15.42 -18.56
N HIS A 117 24.57 16.23 -17.57
CA HIS A 117 24.64 17.68 -17.71
C HIS A 117 25.86 18.15 -18.51
N ARG A 118 25.88 19.43 -18.94
CA ARG A 118 26.92 20.01 -19.82
C ARG A 118 28.38 19.87 -19.37
N ARG A 119 28.64 19.57 -18.10
CA ARG A 119 30.01 19.49 -17.54
C ARG A 119 30.47 18.05 -17.32
N THR A 120 29.64 17.07 -17.66
CA THR A 120 30.02 15.64 -17.64
C THR A 120 30.92 15.29 -18.82
N GLN A 121 31.56 14.12 -18.76
CA GLN A 121 32.42 13.63 -19.85
C GLN A 121 31.64 13.42 -21.14
N ASN A 122 30.45 12.82 -21.03
CA ASN A 122 29.54 12.55 -22.15
C ASN A 122 28.19 13.27 -21.95
N PRO A 123 28.09 14.59 -22.21
CA PRO A 123 26.84 15.34 -22.01
C PRO A 123 25.69 14.86 -22.87
N GLY A 124 24.48 15.00 -22.33
CA GLY A 124 23.23 14.69 -23.02
C GLY A 124 22.50 13.46 -22.45
N PRO A 125 21.29 13.19 -22.95
CA PRO A 125 20.55 11.98 -22.60
C PRO A 125 21.25 10.73 -23.12
N LYS A 126 21.32 9.69 -22.28
CA LYS A 126 21.77 8.34 -22.65
C LYS A 126 20.72 7.31 -22.23
N GLU A 127 20.55 6.27 -23.02
CA GLU A 127 19.64 5.18 -22.70
C GLU A 127 20.33 4.17 -21.79
N TYR A 128 19.63 3.76 -20.74
CA TYR A 128 20.04 2.68 -19.86
C TYR A 128 18.98 1.59 -19.87
N ILE A 129 19.40 0.35 -20.04
CA ILE A 129 18.53 -0.81 -20.22
C ILE A 129 18.47 -1.61 -18.91
N VAL A 130 17.26 -1.97 -18.49
CA VAL A 130 16.97 -2.87 -17.38
C VAL A 130 16.20 -4.06 -17.93
N GLU A 131 16.81 -5.23 -17.91
CA GLU A 131 16.20 -6.46 -18.41
C GLU A 131 15.37 -7.14 -17.32
N GLY A 132 14.34 -7.88 -17.75
CA GLY A 132 13.67 -8.85 -16.90
C GLY A 132 12.52 -8.33 -16.04
N PHE A 133 11.82 -7.27 -16.48
CA PHE A 133 10.60 -6.82 -15.83
C PHE A 133 9.45 -7.81 -16.00
N TYR A 134 9.00 -8.40 -14.90
CA TYR A 134 7.89 -9.35 -14.87
C TYR A 134 6.59 -8.62 -14.51
N HIS A 135 5.57 -8.78 -15.35
CA HIS A 135 4.26 -8.19 -15.12
C HIS A 135 3.12 -8.95 -15.80
N CYS A 136 1.90 -8.64 -15.39
CA CYS A 136 0.65 -9.14 -15.95
C CYS A 136 -0.18 -7.97 -16.50
N SER A 137 -1.09 -8.25 -17.43
CA SER A 137 -2.08 -7.25 -17.85
C SER A 137 -3.07 -7.01 -16.71
N LEU A 138 -3.33 -5.75 -16.38
CA LEU A 138 -4.37 -5.40 -15.42
C LEU A 138 -5.77 -5.83 -15.92
N VAL A 139 -5.98 -5.84 -17.23
CA VAL A 139 -7.25 -6.29 -17.85
C VAL A 139 -7.41 -7.79 -17.71
N ASP A 140 -6.35 -8.57 -17.94
CA ASP A 140 -6.38 -10.03 -17.75
C ASP A 140 -6.69 -10.37 -16.28
N ILE A 141 -6.04 -9.68 -15.34
CA ILE A 141 -6.32 -9.83 -13.90
C ILE A 141 -7.79 -9.56 -13.60
N ILE A 142 -8.38 -8.51 -14.18
CA ILE A 142 -9.81 -8.20 -13.99
C ILE A 142 -10.69 -9.32 -14.53
N CYS A 143 -10.50 -9.73 -15.78
CA CYS A 143 -11.36 -10.73 -16.40
C CYS A 143 -11.22 -12.10 -15.72
N GLU A 144 -10.02 -12.52 -15.30
CA GLU A 144 -9.84 -13.74 -14.52
C GLU A 144 -10.58 -13.68 -13.18
N ASN A 145 -10.46 -12.55 -12.47
CA ASN A 145 -11.06 -12.40 -11.15
C ASN A 145 -12.59 -12.44 -11.17
N VAL A 146 -13.25 -12.01 -12.25
CA VAL A 146 -14.71 -12.08 -12.41
C VAL A 146 -15.20 -13.39 -13.03
N SER A 147 -14.32 -14.11 -13.73
CA SER A 147 -14.63 -15.42 -14.33
C SER A 147 -14.49 -16.56 -13.31
N ASP A 148 -13.66 -16.39 -12.28
CA ASP A 148 -13.42 -17.41 -11.27
C ASP A 148 -14.66 -17.60 -10.34
N PRO A 149 -15.23 -18.82 -10.24
CA PRO A 149 -16.37 -19.13 -9.38
C PRO A 149 -16.18 -18.77 -7.91
N THR A 150 -14.99 -18.97 -7.37
CA THR A 150 -14.68 -18.74 -5.95
C THR A 150 -14.66 -17.25 -5.64
N HIS A 151 -14.25 -16.45 -6.61
CA HIS A 151 -14.12 -15.01 -6.52
C HIS A 151 -15.44 -14.28 -6.82
N HIS A 152 -16.21 -14.78 -7.79
CA HIS A 152 -17.44 -14.15 -8.23
C HIS A 152 -18.53 -14.12 -7.15
N GLN A 153 -18.66 -15.17 -6.32
CA GLN A 153 -19.66 -15.23 -5.25
C GLN A 153 -19.53 -14.08 -4.23
N LEU A 154 -18.35 -13.46 -4.15
CA LEU A 154 -18.03 -12.37 -3.22
C LEU A 154 -18.14 -10.98 -3.87
N LEU A 155 -18.46 -10.91 -5.16
CA LEU A 155 -18.36 -9.70 -5.96
C LEU A 155 -19.68 -8.91 -5.97
N HIS A 156 -19.60 -7.63 -5.65
CA HIS A 156 -20.72 -6.69 -5.68
C HIS A 156 -20.61 -5.74 -6.87
N TYR A 157 -21.32 -6.04 -7.96
CA TYR A 157 -21.35 -5.18 -9.16
C TYR A 157 -22.15 -3.89 -8.99
N LYS A 158 -23.22 -3.93 -8.21
CA LYS A 158 -24.10 -2.78 -7.98
C LYS A 158 -23.74 -2.13 -6.65
N PRO A 159 -23.19 -0.91 -6.66
CA PRO A 159 -22.99 -0.19 -5.41
C PRO A 159 -24.33 0.17 -4.79
N TYR A 160 -24.34 0.28 -3.47
CA TYR A 160 -25.55 0.63 -2.74
C TYR A 160 -25.28 1.45 -1.50
N LYS A 161 -26.36 2.06 -1.02
CA LYS A 161 -26.33 2.84 0.19
C LYS A 161 -26.71 2.00 1.42
N PHE A 162 -25.72 1.57 2.21
CA PHE A 162 -25.95 0.89 3.50
C PHE A 162 -26.33 1.86 4.62
N HIS A 163 -27.43 1.57 5.32
CA HIS A 163 -27.95 2.37 6.42
C HIS A 163 -28.31 1.47 7.59
N TRP A 164 -28.06 1.95 8.80
CA TRP A 164 -28.48 1.34 10.04
C TRP A 164 -29.63 2.18 10.64
N GLN A 165 -30.70 1.51 11.07
CA GLN A 165 -31.82 2.14 11.75
C GLN A 165 -31.74 1.80 13.25
N PRO A 166 -31.22 2.71 14.10
CA PRO A 166 -31.12 2.46 15.53
C PRO A 166 -32.53 2.47 16.15
N PRO A 167 -32.86 1.56 17.09
CA PRO A 167 -34.18 1.54 17.74
C PRO A 167 -34.56 2.87 18.42
N HIS A 168 -33.56 3.67 18.79
CA HIS A 168 -33.68 4.91 19.56
C HIS A 168 -33.52 6.19 18.72
N LYS A 169 -33.33 6.09 17.38
CA LYS A 169 -33.24 7.27 16.50
C LYS A 169 -34.35 7.24 15.46
N ALA A 170 -34.99 8.40 15.25
CA ALA A 170 -36.01 8.57 14.21
C ALA A 170 -35.43 8.50 12.79
N ASN A 171 -34.14 8.82 12.62
CA ASN A 171 -33.47 8.88 11.34
C ASN A 171 -32.48 7.72 11.17
N ASN A 172 -32.41 7.20 9.95
CA ASN A 172 -31.42 6.23 9.52
C ASN A 172 -30.01 6.85 9.56
N VAL A 173 -29.04 6.07 10.05
CA VAL A 173 -27.63 6.45 10.10
C VAL A 173 -26.91 5.80 8.93
N ARG A 174 -26.13 6.60 8.20
CA ARG A 174 -25.28 6.10 7.13
C ARG A 174 -24.14 5.25 7.69
N VAL A 175 -23.99 4.02 7.19
CA VAL A 175 -22.86 3.16 7.55
C VAL A 175 -21.84 3.18 6.41
N TYR A 176 -20.58 3.36 6.76
CA TYR A 176 -19.44 3.31 5.85
C TYR A 176 -18.58 2.10 6.21
N GLY A 177 -18.19 1.31 5.22
CA GLY A 177 -17.40 0.10 5.49
C GLY A 177 -16.66 -0.47 4.29
N GLU A 178 -17.29 -0.48 3.12
CA GLU A 178 -16.76 -1.11 1.91
C GLU A 178 -16.68 -0.13 0.75
N LEU A 179 -15.74 -0.33 -0.19
CA LEU A 179 -15.59 0.57 -1.34
C LEU A 179 -16.85 0.60 -2.21
N TYR A 180 -17.52 -0.53 -2.45
CA TYR A 180 -18.78 -0.58 -3.20
C TYR A 180 -19.97 0.04 -2.45
N THR A 181 -19.81 0.41 -1.17
CA THR A 181 -20.76 1.24 -0.42
C THR A 181 -20.32 2.69 -0.28
N SER A 182 -19.15 3.06 -0.81
CA SER A 182 -18.62 4.41 -0.73
C SER A 182 -19.35 5.37 -1.67
N GLU A 183 -19.41 6.64 -1.28
CA GLU A 183 -19.98 7.68 -2.15
C GLU A 183 -19.17 7.84 -3.45
N SER A 184 -17.86 7.58 -3.40
CA SER A 184 -16.96 7.63 -4.56
C SER A 184 -17.36 6.61 -5.63
N LEU A 185 -17.58 5.34 -5.26
CA LEU A 185 -17.97 4.30 -6.22
C LEU A 185 -19.41 4.48 -6.71
N LEU A 186 -20.32 4.90 -5.82
CA LEU A 186 -21.69 5.28 -6.19
C LEU A 186 -21.69 6.40 -7.24
N THR A 187 -20.92 7.46 -7.02
CA THR A 187 -20.83 8.60 -7.95
C THR A 187 -20.26 8.15 -9.30
N ALA A 188 -19.18 7.37 -9.29
CA ALA A 188 -18.58 6.84 -10.52
C ALA A 188 -19.55 5.93 -11.30
N GLN A 189 -20.30 5.08 -10.60
CA GLN A 189 -21.31 4.23 -11.22
C GLN A 189 -22.47 5.06 -11.80
N CYS A 190 -22.97 6.07 -11.10
CA CYS A 190 -24.02 6.94 -11.64
C CYS A 190 -23.56 7.68 -12.90
N GLN A 191 -22.36 8.28 -12.86
CA GLN A 191 -21.78 8.94 -14.04
C GLN A 191 -21.64 7.99 -15.24
N LEU A 192 -21.24 6.74 -14.99
CA LEU A 192 -21.19 5.72 -16.04
C LEU A 192 -22.59 5.40 -16.59
N GLN A 193 -23.60 5.26 -15.73
CA GLN A 193 -24.95 4.95 -16.18
C GLN A 193 -25.59 6.10 -16.98
N ASP A 194 -25.32 7.35 -16.58
CA ASP A 194 -25.81 8.55 -17.26
C ASP A 194 -25.06 8.83 -18.58
N SER A 195 -23.88 8.21 -18.77
CA SER A 195 -23.12 8.33 -20.02
C SER A 195 -23.75 7.56 -21.18
N LEU A 196 -23.50 8.01 -22.41
CA LEU A 196 -23.93 7.33 -23.62
C LEU A 196 -23.37 5.90 -23.66
N PRO A 197 -24.22 4.87 -23.84
CA PRO A 197 -23.74 3.51 -24.03
C PRO A 197 -22.86 3.38 -25.28
N GLU A 198 -21.95 2.40 -25.26
CA GLU A 198 -21.17 2.06 -26.44
C GLU A 198 -22.07 1.66 -27.62
N LEU A 199 -21.65 2.02 -28.83
CA LEU A 199 -22.47 1.83 -30.03
C LEU A 199 -22.84 0.35 -30.19
N ARG A 200 -24.15 0.05 -30.17
CA ARG A 200 -24.72 -1.32 -30.28
C ARG A 200 -24.41 -2.25 -29.10
N CYS A 201 -23.93 -1.74 -27.98
CA CYS A 201 -23.77 -2.54 -26.76
C CYS A 201 -25.00 -2.41 -25.85
N THR A 202 -25.59 -3.55 -25.48
CA THR A 202 -26.72 -3.63 -24.53
C THR A 202 -26.34 -4.34 -23.24
N LEU A 203 -25.05 -4.61 -23.03
CA LEU A 203 -24.57 -5.36 -21.87
C LEU A 203 -24.70 -4.52 -20.58
N PRO A 204 -24.92 -5.16 -19.42
CA PRO A 204 -24.89 -4.46 -18.14
C PRO A 204 -23.52 -3.82 -17.89
N ARG A 205 -23.52 -2.52 -17.61
CA ARG A 205 -22.31 -1.72 -17.37
C ARG A 205 -22.01 -1.61 -15.88
N HIS A 206 -20.79 -1.95 -15.46
CA HIS A 206 -20.40 -1.88 -14.04
C HIS A 206 -19.00 -1.33 -13.86
N ILE A 207 -18.82 -0.57 -12.78
CA ILE A 207 -17.49 -0.16 -12.30
C ILE A 207 -16.85 -1.33 -11.54
N ILE A 208 -15.62 -1.66 -11.92
CA ILE A 208 -14.74 -2.51 -11.13
C ILE A 208 -13.68 -1.63 -10.47
N GLY A 209 -13.73 -1.55 -9.14
CA GLY A 209 -12.80 -0.77 -8.34
C GLY A 209 -11.49 -1.52 -8.14
N LEU A 210 -10.37 -0.93 -8.55
CA LEU A 210 -9.03 -1.41 -8.29
C LEU A 210 -8.47 -0.73 -7.05
N MET A 211 -7.96 -1.56 -6.13
CA MET A 211 -7.23 -1.15 -4.93
C MET A 211 -5.80 -1.66 -5.07
N LEU A 212 -4.87 -0.74 -5.31
CA LEU A 212 -3.46 -1.02 -5.56
C LEU A 212 -2.66 -0.93 -4.26
N TRP A 213 -1.74 -1.87 -4.06
CA TRP A 213 -0.81 -1.85 -2.94
C TRP A 213 0.57 -2.22 -3.45
N SER A 214 1.61 -1.59 -2.96
CA SER A 214 2.97 -2.02 -3.22
C SER A 214 3.85 -1.75 -2.01
N ASP A 215 4.78 -2.66 -1.80
CA ASP A 215 5.65 -2.68 -0.63
C ASP A 215 6.96 -3.39 -1.01
N ALA A 216 8.09 -2.72 -0.82
CA ALA A 216 9.40 -3.30 -1.08
C ALA A 216 9.85 -4.19 0.09
N THR A 217 9.86 -5.50 -0.11
CA THR A 217 10.10 -6.49 0.93
C THR A 217 11.44 -7.20 0.77
N TYR A 218 12.03 -7.62 1.90
CA TYR A 218 13.20 -8.50 1.88
C TYR A 218 12.74 -9.95 1.76
N LEU A 219 13.33 -10.70 0.81
CA LEU A 219 12.99 -12.11 0.59
C LEU A 219 13.51 -13.05 1.68
N THR A 220 14.50 -12.59 2.46
CA THR A 220 15.14 -13.40 3.50
C THR A 220 15.51 -12.51 4.69
N THR A 221 15.46 -13.05 5.90
CA THR A 221 15.80 -12.34 7.14
C THR A 221 17.28 -11.92 7.21
N PHE A 222 18.16 -12.61 6.48
CA PHE A 222 19.62 -12.41 6.53
C PHE A 222 20.26 -12.11 5.17
N GLY A 223 19.48 -12.03 4.09
CA GLY A 223 19.99 -11.79 2.74
C GLY A 223 19.61 -10.41 2.20
N THR A 224 20.32 -9.99 1.15
CA THR A 224 20.14 -8.69 0.49
C THR A 224 19.11 -8.73 -0.64
N ALA A 225 18.55 -9.91 -0.94
CA ALA A 225 17.56 -10.08 -1.98
C ALA A 225 16.25 -9.37 -1.60
N LYS A 226 15.83 -8.43 -2.45
CA LYS A 226 14.61 -7.64 -2.30
C LYS A 226 13.63 -8.01 -3.40
N LEU A 227 12.34 -7.99 -3.08
CA LEU A 227 11.25 -8.09 -4.03
C LEU A 227 10.33 -6.91 -3.83
N TRP A 228 9.86 -6.32 -4.92
CA TRP A 228 8.93 -5.19 -4.87
C TRP A 228 7.65 -5.52 -5.64
N PRO A 229 6.74 -6.29 -5.04
CA PRO A 229 5.48 -6.67 -5.66
C PRO A 229 4.51 -5.49 -5.77
N LEU A 230 3.73 -5.50 -6.85
CA LEU A 230 2.48 -4.78 -6.98
C LEU A 230 1.31 -5.73 -6.77
N TYR A 231 0.48 -5.42 -5.79
CA TYR A 231 -0.73 -6.14 -5.45
C TYR A 231 -1.97 -5.39 -5.96
N VAL A 232 -2.96 -6.15 -6.42
CA VAL A 232 -4.24 -5.65 -6.93
C VAL A 232 -5.38 -6.39 -6.23
N TYR A 233 -6.23 -5.63 -5.56
CA TYR A 233 -7.48 -6.11 -4.98
C TYR A 233 -8.68 -5.50 -5.70
N MET A 234 -9.74 -6.29 -5.84
CA MET A 234 -11.03 -5.80 -6.34
C MET A 234 -11.84 -5.21 -5.18
N GLY A 235 -12.01 -3.88 -5.16
CA GLY A 235 -12.78 -3.19 -4.15
C GLY A 235 -14.30 -3.46 -4.20
N ASN A 236 -14.75 -4.25 -5.17
CA ASN A 236 -16.10 -4.81 -5.23
C ASN A 236 -16.29 -6.02 -4.31
N LYS A 237 -15.26 -6.45 -3.57
CA LYS A 237 -15.32 -7.56 -2.60
C LYS A 237 -15.22 -7.05 -1.17
N LEU A 238 -15.68 -7.87 -0.23
CA LEU A 238 -15.65 -7.59 1.21
C LEU A 238 -14.21 -7.49 1.75
N LYS A 239 -13.91 -6.43 2.51
CA LYS A 239 -12.59 -6.26 3.15
C LYS A 239 -12.19 -7.42 4.05
N TYR A 240 -13.14 -8.05 4.76
CA TYR A 240 -12.85 -9.20 5.62
C TYR A 240 -12.31 -10.39 4.85
N MET A 241 -12.74 -10.56 3.60
CA MET A 241 -12.21 -11.60 2.73
C MET A 241 -10.81 -11.24 2.21
N HIS A 242 -10.51 -9.96 2.00
CA HIS A 242 -9.15 -9.51 1.70
C HIS A 242 -8.17 -9.82 2.86
N CYS A 243 -8.64 -9.72 4.10
CA CYS A 243 -7.86 -10.05 5.30
C CYS A 243 -7.71 -11.56 5.54
N LYS A 244 -8.29 -12.42 4.71
CA LYS A 244 -8.21 -13.88 4.83
C LYS A 244 -7.33 -14.43 3.71
N PRO A 245 -6.03 -14.72 3.95
CA PRO A 245 -5.09 -15.18 2.92
C PRO A 245 -5.58 -16.41 2.16
N SER A 246 -6.25 -17.34 2.83
CA SER A 246 -6.83 -18.55 2.21
C SER A 246 -7.98 -18.28 1.24
N SER A 247 -8.41 -17.03 1.08
CA SER A 247 -9.40 -16.64 0.06
C SER A 247 -8.76 -16.27 -1.28
N ASN A 248 -7.44 -16.18 -1.37
CA ASN A 248 -6.68 -15.91 -2.59
C ASN A 248 -7.14 -14.68 -3.40
N LEU A 249 -7.69 -13.66 -2.73
CA LEU A 249 -8.26 -12.47 -3.38
C LEU A 249 -7.24 -11.42 -3.82
N CYS A 250 -5.96 -11.61 -3.47
CA CYS A 250 -4.87 -10.71 -3.81
C CYS A 250 -4.21 -11.20 -5.10
N SER A 251 -4.27 -10.40 -6.16
CA SER A 251 -3.56 -10.69 -7.41
C SER A 251 -2.26 -9.91 -7.45
N HIS A 252 -1.16 -10.56 -7.86
CA HIS A 252 0.08 -9.85 -8.17
C HIS A 252 0.02 -9.37 -9.61
N ALA A 253 0.37 -8.10 -9.84
CA ALA A 253 0.39 -7.51 -11.18
C ALA A 253 1.81 -7.27 -11.72
N ALA A 254 2.80 -7.07 -10.86
CA ALA A 254 4.17 -6.80 -11.27
C ALA A 254 5.17 -7.09 -10.16
N TYR A 255 6.43 -7.22 -10.57
CA TYR A 255 7.59 -7.16 -9.68
C TYR A 255 8.50 -6.01 -10.13
N PHE A 256 8.43 -4.89 -9.42
CA PHE A 256 9.19 -3.68 -9.75
C PHE A 256 10.68 -3.91 -9.54
N HIS A 257 11.44 -3.41 -10.51
CA HIS A 257 12.89 -3.32 -10.47
C HIS A 257 13.31 -2.02 -9.81
N THR A 258 14.37 -2.13 -9.00
CA THR A 258 15.18 -1.00 -8.58
C THR A 258 16.36 -0.84 -9.53
N LEU A 259 17.04 0.30 -9.48
CA LEU A 259 18.26 0.50 -10.28
C LEU A 259 19.32 -0.55 -9.86
N PRO A 260 19.83 -1.38 -10.78
CA PRO A 260 20.81 -2.40 -10.45
C PRO A 260 22.16 -1.77 -10.11
N ASP A 261 23.04 -2.51 -9.43
CA ASP A 261 24.37 -1.99 -9.07
C ASP A 261 25.22 -1.61 -10.29
N ALA A 262 25.07 -2.33 -11.41
CA ALA A 262 25.70 -2.00 -12.69
C ALA A 262 25.32 -0.61 -13.24
N PHE A 263 24.25 0.00 -12.73
CA PHE A 263 23.91 1.38 -13.07
C PHE A 263 24.98 2.38 -12.59
N LYS A 264 25.67 2.08 -11.47
CA LYS A 264 26.75 2.93 -10.96
C LYS A 264 27.92 2.98 -11.94
N ASP A 265 28.25 1.84 -12.53
CA ASP A 265 29.32 1.73 -13.53
C ASP A 265 28.96 2.52 -14.80
N PHE A 266 27.73 2.33 -15.31
CA PHE A 266 27.22 3.13 -16.43
C PHE A 266 27.28 4.64 -16.17
N VAL A 267 26.92 5.06 -14.96
CA VAL A 267 26.97 6.46 -14.57
C VAL A 267 28.42 6.97 -14.47
N ALA A 268 29.34 6.16 -13.93
CA ALA A 268 30.76 6.50 -13.83
C ALA A 268 31.46 6.60 -15.20
N GLU A 269 31.06 5.79 -16.19
CA GLU A 269 31.57 5.85 -17.57
C GLU A 269 31.15 7.13 -18.32
N ASN A 270 30.06 7.76 -17.89
CA ASN A 270 29.49 8.92 -18.57
C ASN A 270 29.70 10.23 -17.78
N ALA A 271 29.87 10.15 -16.47
CA ALA A 271 30.21 11.27 -15.60
C ALA A 271 31.73 11.44 -15.49
N SER A 272 32.20 12.69 -15.46
CA SER A 272 33.61 13.00 -15.11
C SER A 272 33.94 12.53 -13.69
N GLU A 273 35.24 12.45 -13.32
CA GLU A 273 35.80 11.97 -12.02
C GLU A 273 35.12 12.45 -10.71
N ASN A 274 34.25 13.46 -10.76
CA ASN A 274 33.36 13.81 -9.65
C ASN A 274 32.08 12.96 -9.73
N THR A 275 31.89 12.09 -8.73
CA THR A 275 30.71 11.25 -8.57
C THR A 275 29.44 12.08 -8.77
N PRO A 276 28.59 11.76 -9.76
CA PRO A 276 27.33 12.48 -9.94
C PRO A 276 26.49 12.31 -8.67
N GLY A 277 26.03 13.43 -8.12
CA GLY A 277 25.39 13.45 -6.80
C GLY A 277 24.09 12.65 -6.75
N ASP A 278 23.71 12.22 -5.55
CA ASP A 278 22.51 11.44 -5.19
C ASP A 278 21.23 11.88 -5.93
N SER A 279 21.13 13.16 -6.26
CA SER A 279 20.11 13.74 -7.13
C SER A 279 19.85 13.00 -8.46
N LEU A 280 20.90 12.58 -9.19
CA LEU A 280 20.75 11.91 -10.48
C LEU A 280 20.19 10.50 -10.29
N PHE A 281 20.71 9.76 -9.31
CA PHE A 281 20.22 8.43 -8.95
C PHE A 281 18.75 8.50 -8.52
N THR A 282 18.40 9.46 -7.67
CA THR A 282 17.02 9.63 -7.20
C THR A 282 16.08 10.01 -8.36
N HIS A 283 16.54 10.81 -9.32
CA HIS A 283 15.77 11.10 -10.54
C HIS A 283 15.58 9.84 -11.41
N CYS A 284 16.64 9.08 -11.67
CA CYS A 284 16.57 7.87 -12.49
C CYS A 284 15.73 6.77 -11.84
N HIS A 285 15.73 6.67 -10.50
CA HIS A 285 14.85 5.77 -9.77
C HIS A 285 13.37 6.10 -10.00
N ARG A 286 13.02 7.40 -9.99
CA ARG A 286 11.67 7.87 -10.33
C ARG A 286 11.29 7.57 -11.78
N GLU A 287 12.21 7.83 -12.72
CA GLU A 287 11.97 7.48 -14.12
C GLU A 287 11.73 5.98 -14.29
N LEU A 288 12.54 5.11 -13.67
CA LEU A 288 12.39 3.66 -13.74
C LEU A 288 11.04 3.19 -13.18
N PHE A 289 10.62 3.72 -12.04
CA PHE A 289 9.32 3.38 -11.44
C PHE A 289 8.16 3.77 -12.37
N HIS A 290 8.19 4.97 -12.95
CA HIS A 290 7.10 5.41 -13.82
C HIS A 290 7.11 4.76 -15.20
N VAL A 291 8.27 4.38 -15.75
CA VAL A 291 8.29 3.60 -16.99
C VAL A 291 7.65 2.22 -16.77
N GLN A 292 7.93 1.57 -15.63
CA GLN A 292 7.29 0.30 -15.26
C GLN A 292 5.77 0.44 -15.11
N TRP A 293 5.31 1.49 -14.44
CA TRP A 293 3.87 1.80 -14.38
C TRP A 293 3.27 2.11 -15.76
N GLY A 294 4.02 2.76 -16.64
CA GLY A 294 3.58 3.01 -18.02
C GLY A 294 3.37 1.73 -18.83
N ILE A 295 4.11 0.65 -18.53
CA ILE A 295 3.89 -0.67 -19.12
C ILE A 295 2.60 -1.32 -18.58
N LEU A 296 2.28 -1.11 -17.31
CA LEU A 296 1.05 -1.65 -16.69
C LEU A 296 -0.21 -0.89 -17.13
N LEU A 297 -0.09 0.41 -17.33
CA LEU A 297 -1.14 1.29 -17.85
C LEU A 297 -1.11 1.32 -19.38
N ASP A 298 -1.09 0.14 -19.99
CA ASP A 298 -0.99 -0.01 -21.44
C ASP A 298 -2.22 0.52 -22.19
N ALA A 299 -2.14 0.50 -23.53
CA ALA A 299 -3.21 0.97 -24.38
C ALA A 299 -4.52 0.16 -24.20
N GLU A 300 -4.41 -1.12 -23.83
CA GLU A 300 -5.58 -1.96 -23.58
C GLU A 300 -6.28 -1.54 -22.28
N PHE A 301 -5.53 -1.34 -21.20
CA PHE A 301 -6.05 -0.84 -19.94
C PHE A 301 -6.68 0.54 -20.10
N VAL A 302 -6.02 1.49 -20.78
CA VAL A 302 -6.57 2.83 -21.04
C VAL A 302 -7.85 2.74 -21.87
N LYS A 303 -7.89 1.86 -22.88
CA LYS A 303 -9.10 1.61 -23.66
C LYS A 303 -10.22 1.03 -22.79
N ALA A 304 -9.93 0.04 -21.95
CA ALA A 304 -10.90 -0.52 -21.00
C ALA A 304 -11.39 0.54 -20.00
N TYR A 305 -10.52 1.45 -19.58
CA TYR A 305 -10.89 2.57 -18.70
C TYR A 305 -11.94 3.48 -19.36
N HIS A 306 -11.79 3.80 -20.65
CA HIS A 306 -12.73 4.65 -21.38
C HIS A 306 -14.00 3.92 -21.84
N HIS A 307 -13.85 2.74 -22.43
CA HIS A 307 -14.89 2.04 -23.18
C HIS A 307 -15.40 0.78 -22.48
N GLY A 308 -14.81 0.41 -21.35
CA GLY A 308 -15.05 -0.86 -20.69
C GLY A 308 -14.40 -2.03 -21.42
N VAL A 309 -14.29 -3.14 -20.71
CA VAL A 309 -13.92 -4.46 -21.24
C VAL A 309 -15.10 -5.40 -21.07
N VAL A 310 -15.39 -6.20 -22.08
CA VAL A 310 -16.42 -7.24 -21.98
C VAL A 310 -15.76 -8.48 -21.38
N CYS A 311 -16.17 -8.88 -20.19
CA CYS A 311 -15.74 -10.13 -19.58
C CYS A 311 -16.96 -11.06 -19.43
N HIS A 312 -16.76 -12.34 -19.70
CA HIS A 312 -17.73 -13.39 -19.42
C HIS A 312 -17.67 -13.71 -17.93
N CYS A 313 -18.70 -13.37 -17.18
CA CYS A 313 -18.70 -13.55 -15.74
C CYS A 313 -19.23 -14.94 -15.36
N PHE A 314 -18.86 -15.41 -14.17
CA PHE A 314 -19.30 -16.73 -13.70
C PHE A 314 -20.82 -16.89 -13.56
N ASP A 315 -21.58 -15.80 -13.43
CA ASP A 315 -23.06 -15.84 -13.46
C ASP A 315 -23.66 -16.15 -14.85
N GLY A 316 -22.81 -16.35 -15.86
CA GLY A 316 -23.20 -16.66 -17.22
C GLY A 316 -23.63 -15.43 -18.02
N ILE A 317 -23.43 -14.23 -17.48
CA ILE A 317 -23.76 -12.96 -18.13
C ILE A 317 -22.47 -12.28 -18.59
N ASP A 318 -22.48 -11.75 -19.81
CA ASP A 318 -21.41 -10.88 -20.29
C ASP A 318 -21.62 -9.48 -19.73
N HIS A 319 -20.66 -9.01 -18.93
CA HIS A 319 -20.69 -7.67 -18.36
C HIS A 319 -19.68 -6.76 -19.06
N GLN A 320 -20.07 -5.50 -19.26
CA GLN A 320 -19.15 -4.46 -19.68
C GLN A 320 -18.57 -3.76 -18.45
N LEU A 321 -17.32 -4.09 -18.13
CA LEU A 321 -16.65 -3.69 -16.90
C LEU A 321 -15.72 -2.49 -17.15
N TYR A 322 -15.89 -1.45 -16.35
CA TYR A 322 -15.11 -0.22 -16.43
C TYR A 322 -14.16 -0.15 -15.23
N PRO A 323 -12.86 -0.45 -15.40
CA PRO A 323 -11.90 -0.39 -14.31
C PRO A 323 -11.73 1.05 -13.82
N ARG A 324 -11.68 1.23 -12.50
CA ARG A 324 -11.36 2.52 -11.86
C ARG A 324 -10.41 2.30 -10.71
N ILE A 325 -9.28 3.01 -10.72
CA ILE A 325 -8.34 3.01 -9.60
C ILE A 325 -8.92 3.93 -8.51
N PHE A 326 -9.23 3.37 -7.35
CA PHE A 326 -9.75 4.13 -6.21
C PHE A 326 -8.71 4.38 -5.14
N THR A 327 -7.86 3.40 -4.87
CA THR A 327 -6.85 3.50 -3.81
C THR A 327 -5.51 2.98 -4.29
N TYR A 328 -4.45 3.63 -3.83
CA TYR A 328 -3.08 3.16 -3.87
C TYR A 328 -2.52 3.31 -2.46
N SER A 329 -2.27 2.19 -1.79
CA SER A 329 -1.61 2.14 -0.48
C SER A 329 -0.14 1.78 -0.63
N ALA A 330 0.71 2.50 0.08
CA ALA A 330 2.14 2.21 0.18
C ALA A 330 2.72 2.99 1.37
N ASP A 331 3.98 2.74 1.69
CA ASP A 331 4.72 3.52 2.65
C ASP A 331 5.00 4.96 2.13
N TYR A 332 5.52 5.84 2.99
CA TYR A 332 5.73 7.24 2.60
C TYR A 332 6.75 7.43 1.46
N PRO A 333 7.96 6.84 1.51
CA PRO A 333 8.90 6.89 0.38
C PRO A 333 8.28 6.48 -0.95
N GLU A 334 7.46 5.43 -0.96
CA GLU A 334 6.80 4.93 -2.16
C GLU A 334 5.60 5.78 -2.59
N LYS A 335 4.85 6.36 -1.65
CA LYS A 335 3.83 7.37 -1.94
C LYS A 335 4.44 8.60 -2.60
N VAL A 336 5.57 9.09 -2.10
CA VAL A 336 6.31 10.22 -2.66
C VAL A 336 6.76 9.92 -4.09
N LEU A 337 7.25 8.70 -4.32
CA LEU A 337 7.62 8.20 -5.64
C LEU A 337 6.40 8.18 -6.58
N THR A 338 5.30 7.58 -6.14
CA THR A 338 4.04 7.47 -6.91
C THR A 338 3.41 8.83 -7.19
N ALA A 339 3.46 9.76 -6.23
CA ALA A 339 2.91 11.11 -6.35
C ALA A 339 3.77 12.06 -7.18
N THR A 340 5.01 11.68 -7.51
CA THR A 340 6.02 12.58 -8.09
C THR A 340 6.20 13.87 -7.28
N ILE A 341 6.44 13.71 -5.98
CA ILE A 341 6.81 14.82 -5.08
C ILE A 341 8.20 14.62 -4.47
N TRP A 342 8.72 15.65 -3.80
CA TRP A 342 10.00 15.62 -3.10
C TRP A 342 9.88 14.89 -1.78
N ASN A 343 10.79 13.94 -1.59
CA ASN A 343 10.95 13.30 -0.30
C ASN A 343 11.38 14.35 0.73
N MET A 344 10.72 14.34 1.88
CA MET A 344 10.93 15.33 2.95
C MET A 344 10.87 16.81 2.49
N GLY A 345 10.05 17.11 1.47
CA GLY A 345 9.86 18.46 0.93
C GLY A 345 9.19 19.45 1.89
N ALA A 346 8.96 20.69 1.41
CA ALA A 346 8.26 21.72 2.19
C ALA A 346 6.80 21.33 2.48
N TYR A 347 6.21 20.60 1.53
CA TYR A 347 4.90 19.96 1.60
C TYR A 347 5.10 18.45 1.52
N LEU A 348 4.83 17.74 2.62
CA LEU A 348 5.06 16.29 2.71
C LEU A 348 3.84 15.49 2.24
N CYS A 349 2.64 15.99 2.49
CA CYS A 349 1.43 15.22 2.21
C CYS A 349 1.25 15.06 0.70
N PRO A 350 1.09 13.83 0.18
CA PRO A 350 0.82 13.64 -1.24
C PRO A 350 -0.55 14.18 -1.68
N ARG A 351 -1.45 14.51 -0.75
CA ARG A 351 -2.80 14.98 -1.06
C ARG A 351 -3.01 16.48 -0.86
N CYS A 352 -2.23 17.12 0.00
CA CYS A 352 -2.41 18.53 0.33
C CYS A 352 -1.09 19.31 0.37
N LEU A 353 -1.23 20.61 0.13
CA LEU A 353 -0.17 21.61 0.16
C LEU A 353 -0.09 22.28 1.55
N THR A 354 -0.34 21.51 2.62
CA THR A 354 -0.10 21.99 3.99
C THR A 354 1.41 22.00 4.24
N PRO A 355 2.01 23.15 4.56
CA PRO A 355 3.46 23.23 4.78
C PRO A 355 3.85 22.51 6.07
N LYS A 356 5.07 21.96 6.10
CA LYS A 356 5.65 21.28 7.27
C LYS A 356 5.61 22.12 8.56
N SER A 357 5.74 23.45 8.44
CA SER A 357 5.63 24.36 9.58
C SER A 357 4.22 24.39 10.21
N GLY A 358 3.19 23.98 9.48
CA GLY A 358 1.80 23.94 9.93
C GLY A 358 1.39 22.67 10.67
N PHE A 359 2.27 21.66 10.79
CA PHE A 359 1.89 20.35 11.35
C PHE A 359 1.45 20.37 12.80
N HIS A 360 1.89 21.34 13.59
CA HIS A 360 1.39 21.56 14.94
C HIS A 360 -0.12 21.89 14.99
N GLN A 361 -0.74 22.17 13.85
CA GLN A 361 -2.17 22.48 13.72
C GLN A 361 -3.00 21.29 13.23
N ILE A 362 -2.41 20.10 13.04
CA ILE A 362 -3.12 18.90 12.57
C ILE A 362 -4.38 18.67 13.42
N ALA A 363 -5.49 18.32 12.76
CA ALA A 363 -6.81 18.06 13.37
C ALA A 363 -7.51 19.28 13.99
N THR A 364 -6.93 20.48 13.91
CA THR A 364 -7.66 21.72 14.23
C THR A 364 -8.70 22.06 13.15
N GLU A 365 -9.70 22.87 13.48
CA GLU A 365 -10.67 23.36 12.48
C GLU A 365 -9.99 24.08 11.31
N ARG A 366 -8.92 24.83 11.59
CA ARG A 366 -8.13 25.51 10.57
C ARG A 366 -7.45 24.52 9.64
N ASP A 367 -6.84 23.45 10.17
CA ASP A 367 -6.23 22.40 9.36
C ASP A 367 -7.28 21.66 8.52
N MET A 368 -8.43 21.29 9.10
CA MET A 368 -9.52 20.66 8.35
C MET A 368 -10.04 21.53 7.19
N LEU A 369 -10.09 22.85 7.38
CA LEU A 369 -10.43 23.79 6.31
C LEU A 369 -9.31 23.91 5.26
N GLN A 370 -8.06 24.07 5.69
CA GLN A 370 -6.90 24.15 4.81
C GLN A 370 -6.74 22.89 3.98
N TRP A 371 -6.98 21.71 4.54
CA TRP A 371 -6.93 20.43 3.84
C TRP A 371 -7.93 20.34 2.66
N LYS A 372 -9.06 21.04 2.75
CA LYS A 372 -10.05 21.14 1.66
C LYS A 372 -9.64 22.16 0.60
N LEU A 373 -8.99 23.25 1.00
CA LEU A 373 -8.66 24.37 0.12
C LEU A 373 -7.30 24.18 -0.59
N LEU A 374 -6.33 23.59 0.09
CA LEU A 374 -4.94 23.45 -0.33
C LEU A 374 -4.67 22.01 -0.78
N GLN A 375 -5.38 21.54 -1.79
CA GLN A 375 -5.18 20.18 -2.31
C GLN A 375 -4.15 20.15 -3.43
N HIS A 376 -3.33 19.11 -3.44
CA HIS A 376 -2.62 18.73 -4.66
C HIS A 376 -3.65 18.34 -5.72
N CYS A 377 -3.45 18.81 -6.96
CA CYS A 377 -4.35 18.52 -8.06
C CYS A 377 -3.56 18.22 -9.34
N ASP A 378 -3.92 17.15 -10.04
CA ASP A 378 -3.38 16.82 -11.35
C ASP A 378 -3.95 17.73 -12.44
N ASN A 379 -3.60 19.01 -12.39
CA ASN A 379 -4.05 20.02 -13.34
C ASN A 379 -3.04 20.27 -14.48
N LYS A 380 -3.48 21.01 -15.50
CA LYS A 380 -2.64 21.37 -16.66
C LYS A 380 -1.43 22.22 -16.28
N ASP A 381 -1.55 23.06 -15.25
CA ASP A 381 -0.45 23.91 -14.78
C ASP A 381 0.71 23.08 -14.22
N ARG A 382 0.43 22.13 -13.32
CA ARG A 382 1.40 21.16 -12.80
C ARG A 382 2.08 20.39 -13.94
N ARG A 383 1.30 19.86 -14.89
CA ARG A 383 1.86 19.14 -16.06
C ARG A 383 2.78 20.03 -16.88
N ASN A 384 2.39 21.29 -17.13
CA ASN A 384 3.21 22.26 -17.85
C ASN A 384 4.51 22.60 -17.11
N LYS A 385 4.46 22.77 -15.78
CA LYS A 385 5.67 22.96 -14.94
C LYS A 385 6.63 21.80 -15.14
N VAL A 386 6.17 20.56 -14.96
CA VAL A 386 6.98 19.35 -15.14
C VAL A 386 7.58 19.26 -16.55
N VAL A 387 6.77 19.44 -17.60
CA VAL A 387 7.26 19.40 -18.99
C VAL A 387 8.30 20.49 -19.27
N THR A 388 8.09 21.70 -18.75
CA THR A 388 9.02 22.81 -18.93
C THR A 388 10.35 22.53 -18.23
N THR A 389 10.30 22.05 -17.00
CA THR A 389 11.49 21.67 -16.23
C THR A 389 12.25 20.52 -16.89
N ARG A 390 11.55 19.50 -17.39
CA ARG A 390 12.17 18.41 -18.15
C ARG A 390 12.89 18.89 -19.40
N ARG A 391 12.35 19.89 -20.12
CA ARG A 391 13.06 20.48 -21.27
C ARG A 391 14.39 21.13 -20.85
N LEU A 392 14.47 21.73 -19.67
CA LEU A 392 15.75 22.27 -19.15
C LEU A 392 16.77 21.15 -18.92
N ILE A 393 16.35 20.05 -18.31
CA ILE A 393 17.22 18.91 -18.00
C ILE A 393 17.65 18.19 -19.29
N TYR A 394 16.69 17.71 -20.07
CA TYR A 394 16.97 16.81 -21.19
C TYR A 394 17.38 17.50 -22.49
N LYS A 395 16.86 18.70 -22.78
CA LYS A 395 17.21 19.43 -24.02
C LYS A 395 18.29 20.48 -23.82
N LYS A 396 18.30 21.13 -22.65
CA LYS A 396 19.33 22.15 -22.34
C LYS A 396 20.45 21.61 -21.46
N HIS A 397 20.42 20.33 -21.05
CA HIS A 397 21.48 19.66 -20.28
C HIS A 397 21.79 20.33 -18.94
N TYR A 398 20.75 20.85 -18.27
CA TYR A 398 20.86 21.37 -16.89
C TYR A 398 20.99 20.22 -15.88
N VAL A 399 21.61 20.50 -14.74
CA VAL A 399 21.62 19.57 -13.59
C VAL A 399 20.19 19.44 -13.05
N VAL A 400 19.81 18.24 -12.63
CA VAL A 400 18.45 17.93 -12.11
C VAL A 400 18.05 18.87 -10.98
N HIS A 401 18.95 19.19 -10.06
CA HIS A 401 18.73 20.12 -8.93
C HIS A 401 19.35 21.50 -9.18
N SER A 402 19.33 21.98 -10.42
CA SER A 402 19.75 23.37 -10.70
C SER A 402 18.72 24.36 -10.13
N SER A 403 19.16 25.55 -9.73
CA SER A 403 18.27 26.58 -9.17
C SER A 403 17.09 26.92 -10.09
N GLN A 404 17.32 26.93 -11.41
CA GLN A 404 16.27 27.16 -12.40
C GLN A 404 15.23 26.04 -12.47
N VAL A 405 15.63 24.80 -12.16
CA VAL A 405 14.71 23.66 -12.07
C VAL A 405 13.91 23.73 -10.78
N GLU A 406 14.57 24.00 -9.66
CA GLU A 406 13.94 24.04 -8.34
C GLU A 406 12.93 25.19 -8.22
N GLU A 407 13.22 26.36 -8.79
CA GLU A 407 12.33 27.53 -8.77
C GLU A 407 10.93 27.23 -9.33
N LEU A 408 10.83 26.34 -10.34
CA LEU A 408 9.56 25.98 -10.96
C LEU A 408 8.74 24.96 -10.16
N LEU A 409 9.37 24.17 -9.29
CA LEU A 409 8.76 22.98 -8.68
C LEU A 409 8.66 23.05 -7.15
N LYS A 410 9.53 23.82 -6.48
CA LYS A 410 9.68 23.85 -5.02
C LYS A 410 8.41 24.28 -4.28
N ASN A 411 7.60 25.17 -4.88
CA ASN A 411 6.39 25.71 -4.25
C ASN A 411 5.28 24.66 -4.04
N GLU A 412 5.39 23.49 -4.68
CA GLU A 412 4.45 22.38 -4.55
C GLU A 412 5.22 21.07 -4.28
N SER A 413 6.49 21.15 -3.83
CA SER A 413 7.35 19.97 -3.65
C SER A 413 7.41 19.05 -4.89
N LEU A 414 7.27 19.54 -6.11
CA LEU A 414 7.20 18.65 -7.29
C LEU A 414 8.59 18.16 -7.73
N VAL A 415 8.63 17.06 -8.48
CA VAL A 415 9.83 16.56 -9.16
C VAL A 415 9.72 16.68 -10.68
N PRO A 416 10.85 16.74 -11.41
CA PRO A 416 10.85 16.82 -12.88
C PRO A 416 10.62 15.45 -13.56
N THR A 417 9.70 14.64 -13.07
CA THR A 417 9.37 13.30 -13.61
C THR A 417 7.97 13.29 -14.19
N LEU A 418 7.81 12.69 -15.38
CA LEU A 418 6.46 12.45 -15.93
C LEU A 418 5.80 11.33 -15.16
N ASN A 419 4.60 11.57 -14.66
CA ASN A 419 3.86 10.60 -13.88
C ASN A 419 3.02 9.71 -14.81
N ALA A 420 3.25 8.40 -14.78
CA ALA A 420 2.56 7.43 -15.63
C ALA A 420 1.02 7.49 -15.54
N PHE A 421 0.47 7.69 -14.34
CA PHE A 421 -0.97 7.82 -14.13
C PHE A 421 -1.50 9.12 -14.74
N SER A 422 -0.77 10.22 -14.53
CA SER A 422 -1.12 11.51 -15.12
C SER A 422 -1.11 11.46 -16.65
N GLU A 423 -0.09 10.87 -17.26
CA GLU A 423 0.02 10.80 -18.72
C GLU A 423 -1.08 9.92 -19.33
N SER A 424 -1.36 8.77 -18.69
CA SER A 424 -2.28 7.76 -19.24
C SER A 424 -3.75 8.07 -18.95
N LEU A 425 -4.05 8.59 -17.76
CA LEU A 425 -5.43 8.69 -17.26
C LEU A 425 -5.95 10.12 -17.08
N SER A 426 -5.11 11.16 -17.07
CA SER A 426 -5.63 12.54 -16.93
C SER A 426 -6.67 12.96 -17.98
N PRO A 427 -6.67 12.46 -19.24
CA PRO A 427 -7.75 12.75 -20.19
C PRO A 427 -9.14 12.26 -19.74
N THR A 428 -9.21 11.31 -18.81
CA THR A 428 -10.46 10.77 -18.26
C THR A 428 -11.03 11.63 -17.12
N GLY A 429 -10.30 12.68 -16.68
CA GLY A 429 -10.60 13.42 -15.46
C GLY A 429 -10.05 12.75 -14.18
N PHE A 430 -9.20 11.73 -14.31
CA PHE A 430 -8.51 11.11 -13.19
C PHE A 430 -7.52 12.08 -12.53
N ASP A 431 -7.51 12.09 -11.19
CA ASP A 431 -6.56 12.85 -10.40
C ASP A 431 -5.73 11.89 -9.54
N LEU A 432 -4.44 11.77 -9.88
CA LEU A 432 -3.51 10.83 -9.24
C LEU A 432 -3.38 11.07 -7.73
N PHE A 433 -3.53 12.31 -7.24
CA PHE A 433 -3.36 12.59 -5.82
C PHE A 433 -4.52 12.05 -4.98
N ARG A 434 -5.69 11.85 -5.60
CA ARG A 434 -6.87 11.33 -4.91
C ARG A 434 -6.82 9.83 -4.65
N MET A 435 -6.02 9.08 -5.41
CA MET A 435 -5.89 7.63 -5.19
C MET A 435 -5.00 7.31 -4.00
N LEU A 436 -4.07 8.19 -3.62
CA LEU A 436 -3.11 7.93 -2.55
C LEU A 436 -3.82 7.99 -1.20
N VAL A 437 -4.00 6.82 -0.57
CA VAL A 437 -4.68 6.71 0.72
C VAL A 437 -3.68 6.84 1.86
N ILE A 438 -4.13 7.41 2.98
CA ILE A 438 -3.33 7.48 4.20
C ILE A 438 -3.34 6.09 4.82
N ASP A 439 -2.17 5.52 5.02
CA ASP A 439 -2.01 4.23 5.70
C ASP A 439 -1.40 4.51 7.06
N LEU A 440 -2.27 4.69 8.05
CA LEU A 440 -1.85 5.07 9.39
C LEU A 440 -0.90 4.04 10.01
N LEU A 441 -1.07 2.75 9.72
CA LEU A 441 -0.22 1.69 10.27
C LEU A 441 1.25 1.90 9.87
N HIS A 442 1.49 2.06 8.56
CA HIS A 442 2.84 2.28 8.02
C HIS A 442 3.37 3.69 8.31
N GLU A 443 2.51 4.70 8.35
CA GLU A 443 2.94 6.10 8.57
C GLU A 443 3.37 6.36 10.03
N PHE A 444 2.73 5.70 11.01
CA PHE A 444 3.13 5.79 12.42
C PHE A 444 4.45 5.07 12.69
N GLU A 445 4.63 3.84 12.18
CA GLU A 445 5.85 3.04 12.38
C GLU A 445 7.11 3.70 11.80
N LEU A 446 6.97 4.49 10.74
CA LEU A 446 8.08 5.23 10.12
C LEU A 446 8.47 6.51 10.88
N GLY A 447 7.86 6.81 12.02
CA GLY A 447 8.19 7.99 12.83
C GLY A 447 7.80 9.32 12.18
N LEU A 448 6.97 9.31 11.13
CA LEU A 448 6.40 10.53 10.53
C LEU A 448 5.43 11.23 11.50
N ALA A 449 4.96 10.50 12.51
CA ALA A 449 4.35 11.01 13.72
C ALA A 449 5.15 10.58 14.97
N GLY A 450 6.43 10.94 15.04
CA GLY A 450 7.11 11.32 16.28
C GLY A 450 7.21 10.36 17.48
N PHE A 451 6.93 9.06 17.39
CA PHE A 451 7.09 8.14 18.54
C PHE A 451 7.75 6.80 18.14
N GLN A 452 8.84 6.43 18.82
CA GLN A 452 9.50 5.12 18.72
C GLN A 452 9.14 4.27 19.95
N ALA A 453 8.67 3.03 19.74
CA ALA A 453 8.31 2.10 20.81
C ALA A 453 9.51 1.24 21.27
N GLY A 454 9.73 1.17 22.59
CA GLY A 454 10.69 0.27 23.25
C GLY A 454 10.03 -1.00 23.86
N PRO A 455 10.83 -1.96 24.35
CA PRO A 455 10.35 -3.31 24.71
C PRO A 455 9.52 -3.35 26.01
N LYS A 456 8.56 -4.29 26.05
CA LYS A 456 7.52 -4.45 27.09
C LYS A 456 7.98 -5.33 28.26
N GLU A 457 7.89 -4.82 29.50
CA GLU A 457 7.72 -5.63 30.72
C GLU A 457 6.26 -5.52 31.21
N SER A 458 5.70 -6.61 31.74
CA SER A 458 4.28 -6.72 32.08
C SER A 458 3.99 -6.53 33.57
N LEU A 459 3.11 -5.59 33.90
CA LEU A 459 2.33 -5.54 35.15
C LEU A 459 0.82 -5.46 34.82
N PRO A 460 -0.07 -5.94 35.70
CA PRO A 460 -1.50 -6.02 35.40
C PRO A 460 -2.18 -4.67 35.58
N GLU A 461 -2.82 -4.12 34.55
CA GLU A 461 -3.48 -2.80 34.60
C GLU A 461 -4.94 -2.83 34.14
N ASN A 462 -5.73 -1.95 34.76
CA ASN A 462 -7.15 -1.76 34.55
C ASN A 462 -7.40 -1.08 33.17
N PRO A 463 -8.09 -1.72 32.22
CA PRO A 463 -8.26 -1.22 30.85
C PRO A 463 -9.12 0.06 30.72
N GLU A 464 -9.67 0.58 31.81
CA GLU A 464 -10.47 1.81 31.85
C GLU A 464 -9.64 3.09 32.08
N ASP A 465 -8.39 2.97 32.53
CA ASP A 465 -7.54 4.14 32.75
C ASP A 465 -6.96 4.64 31.41
N HIS A 466 -7.04 5.95 31.11
CA HIS A 466 -6.50 6.52 29.85
C HIS A 466 -4.96 6.40 29.75
N HIS A 467 -4.27 6.54 30.88
CA HIS A 467 -2.82 6.47 30.94
C HIS A 467 -2.35 6.03 32.33
N HIS A 468 -1.16 5.42 32.40
CA HIS A 468 -0.49 5.05 33.64
C HIS A 468 0.89 5.70 33.72
N ILE A 469 1.13 6.45 34.80
CA ILE A 469 2.45 6.96 35.17
C ILE A 469 2.82 6.27 36.48
N GLY A 470 3.98 5.61 36.54
CA GLY A 470 4.37 4.87 37.74
C GLY A 470 4.44 5.77 38.97
N HIS A 471 3.86 5.39 40.11
CA HIS A 471 3.79 6.24 41.32
C HIS A 471 5.12 6.45 42.07
N THR A 472 6.26 6.09 41.46
CA THR A 472 7.57 6.11 42.13
C THR A 472 8.09 7.54 42.27
N GLN A 473 8.36 7.98 43.50
CA GLN A 473 9.04 9.25 43.80
C GLN A 473 10.57 9.08 43.96
N LYS A 474 11.15 8.03 43.36
CA LYS A 474 12.56 7.64 43.57
C LYS A 474 13.57 8.55 42.85
N PHE A 475 13.13 9.28 41.82
CA PHE A 475 13.99 10.11 40.98
C PHE A 475 13.53 11.58 41.01
N PRO A 476 13.78 12.29 42.13
CA PRO A 476 13.46 13.70 42.23
C PRO A 476 14.42 14.53 41.36
N GLU A 477 13.87 15.46 40.58
CA GLU A 477 14.60 16.51 39.88
C GLU A 477 14.21 17.88 40.46
N ASP A 478 15.20 18.67 40.86
CA ASP A 478 15.00 20.03 41.32
C ASP A 478 14.61 20.93 40.12
N LEU A 479 13.47 21.60 40.25
CA LEU A 479 12.84 22.37 39.18
C LEU A 479 13.71 23.55 38.72
N LEU A 480 14.46 24.18 39.63
CA LEU A 480 15.34 25.29 39.31
C LEU A 480 16.61 24.80 38.60
N LEU A 481 17.18 23.69 39.07
CA LEU A 481 18.32 23.04 38.40
C LEU A 481 17.94 22.52 37.02
N PHE A 482 16.74 21.96 36.85
CA PHE A 482 16.22 21.49 35.56
C PHE A 482 16.16 22.64 34.54
N VAL A 483 15.54 23.77 34.91
CA VAL A 483 15.46 24.95 34.02
C VAL A 483 16.84 25.51 33.71
N ARG A 484 17.75 25.53 34.68
CA ARG A 484 19.11 26.03 34.49
C ARG A 484 19.93 25.13 33.56
N LYS A 485 19.85 23.81 33.74
CA LYS A 485 20.54 22.79 32.93
C LYS A 485 20.10 22.83 31.48
N ASN A 486 18.82 23.14 31.24
CA ASN A 486 18.22 23.17 29.92
C ASN A 486 18.00 24.61 29.41
N SER A 487 18.81 25.58 29.84
CA SER A 487 18.60 27.00 29.55
C SER A 487 18.71 27.38 28.06
N ASP A 488 19.36 26.54 27.26
CA ASP A 488 19.45 26.70 25.80
C ASP A 488 18.19 26.21 25.06
N ASP A 489 17.32 25.45 25.74
CA ASP A 489 16.07 24.95 25.17
C ASP A 489 14.99 26.06 25.19
N PRO A 490 14.40 26.44 24.04
CA PRO A 490 13.30 27.38 24.00
C PRO A 490 12.10 27.00 24.88
N LEU A 491 11.86 25.70 25.13
CA LEU A 491 10.74 25.19 25.92
C LEU A 491 10.91 25.41 27.43
N THR A 492 12.13 25.65 27.91
CA THR A 492 12.37 25.89 29.34
C THR A 492 12.30 27.36 29.72
N LYS A 493 12.19 28.26 28.71
CA LYS A 493 12.01 29.70 28.95
C LYS A 493 10.68 29.96 29.63
N SER A 494 10.74 30.53 30.83
CA SER A 494 9.57 30.78 31.68
C SER A 494 8.82 29.51 32.12
N PHE A 495 9.43 28.33 32.03
CA PHE A 495 8.78 27.04 32.31
C PHE A 495 8.01 27.00 33.65
N ILE A 496 8.61 27.48 34.74
CA ILE A 496 8.01 27.46 36.08
C ILE A 496 6.73 28.32 36.13
N PRO A 497 6.74 29.60 35.69
CA PRO A 497 5.51 30.39 35.55
C PRO A 497 4.40 29.70 34.75
N TRP A 498 4.73 29.10 33.61
CA TRP A 498 3.74 28.45 32.73
C TRP A 498 3.19 27.17 33.36
N LEU A 499 4.03 26.36 33.99
CA LEU A 499 3.62 25.17 34.73
C LEU A 499 2.66 25.53 35.88
N LYS A 500 2.96 26.58 36.64
CA LYS A 500 2.06 27.07 37.70
C LYS A 500 0.73 27.56 37.15
N ALA A 501 0.75 28.27 36.01
CA ALA A 501 -0.47 28.75 35.36
C ALA A 501 -1.34 27.58 34.88
N HIS A 502 -0.73 26.52 34.36
CA HIS A 502 -1.43 25.32 33.93
C HIS A 502 -2.02 24.52 35.11
N LEU A 503 -1.28 24.38 36.22
CA LEU A 503 -1.73 23.59 37.37
C LEU A 503 -2.79 24.29 38.23
N LEU A 504 -2.81 25.63 38.26
CA LEU A 504 -3.68 26.39 39.16
C LEU A 504 -5.19 26.09 38.95
N PRO A 505 -5.74 26.08 37.72
CA PRO A 505 -7.15 25.71 37.49
C PRO A 505 -7.47 24.28 37.94
N HIS A 506 -6.56 23.33 37.69
CA HIS A 506 -6.74 21.92 38.05
C HIS A 506 -6.75 21.71 39.56
N VAL A 507 -5.85 22.39 40.29
CA VAL A 507 -5.81 22.33 41.76
C VAL A 507 -7.07 22.96 42.38
N ARG A 508 -7.58 24.05 41.81
CA ARG A 508 -8.84 24.67 42.25
C ARG A 508 -10.03 23.73 42.03
N ALA A 509 -10.13 23.13 40.85
CA ALA A 509 -11.19 22.17 40.54
C ALA A 509 -11.16 20.96 41.51
N LEU A 510 -9.97 20.44 41.85
CA LEU A 510 -9.84 19.36 42.82
C LEU A 510 -10.37 19.75 44.22
N HIS A 511 -10.09 20.97 44.66
CA HIS A 511 -10.63 21.48 45.93
C HIS A 511 -12.15 21.69 45.91
N GLU A 512 -12.73 22.13 44.79
CA GLU A 512 -14.19 22.26 44.64
C GLU A 512 -14.91 20.90 44.63
N VAL A 513 -14.27 19.89 44.04
CA VAL A 513 -14.76 18.50 44.02
C VAL A 513 -14.73 17.87 45.42
N GLU A 514 -13.66 18.09 46.20
CA GLU A 514 -13.57 17.59 47.60
C GLU A 514 -14.63 18.20 48.53
N VAL A 515 -15.06 19.44 48.28
CA VAL A 515 -16.03 20.15 49.12
C VAL A 515 -17.49 19.83 48.74
N SER A 516 -17.76 19.51 47.47
CA SER A 516 -19.12 19.27 46.95
C SER A 516 -19.53 17.79 46.82
N GLY A 517 -18.56 16.86 46.85
CA GLY A 517 -18.83 15.42 46.73
C GLY A 517 -19.23 14.95 45.32
N THR A 518 -18.89 15.73 44.29
CA THR A 518 -19.24 15.46 42.89
C THR A 518 -18.19 14.56 42.20
N SER A 519 -18.55 13.88 41.11
CA SER A 519 -17.71 12.90 40.39
C SER A 519 -16.53 13.55 39.65
N ILE A 520 -15.38 12.85 39.58
CA ILE A 520 -14.12 13.28 38.92
C ILE A 520 -14.29 13.58 37.42
N PHE A 521 -15.38 13.13 36.79
CA PHE A 521 -15.67 13.33 35.37
C PHE A 521 -16.05 14.76 34.95
N ASP A 522 -16.19 15.71 35.88
CA ASP A 522 -16.61 17.10 35.60
C ASP A 522 -15.43 18.11 35.57
N ILE A 523 -14.19 17.68 35.79
CA ILE A 523 -13.02 18.59 35.91
C ILE A 523 -12.67 19.26 34.58
N ASP A 524 -12.64 18.52 33.47
CA ASP A 524 -12.26 19.05 32.14
C ASP A 524 -13.24 20.13 31.63
N GLN A 525 -14.51 20.05 32.05
CA GLN A 525 -15.54 21.01 31.64
C GLN A 525 -15.50 22.31 32.48
N ALA A 526 -15.04 22.24 33.73
CA ALA A 526 -14.86 23.40 34.60
C ALA A 526 -13.61 24.23 34.22
N VAL A 527 -12.52 23.56 33.80
CA VAL A 527 -11.24 24.20 33.42
C VAL A 527 -11.38 25.03 32.13
N ALA A 528 -12.29 24.65 31.21
CA ALA A 528 -12.54 25.36 29.97
C ALA A 528 -13.17 26.76 30.12
N SER A 529 -13.64 27.12 31.32
CA SER A 529 -14.29 28.42 31.60
C SER A 529 -13.38 29.52 32.16
N ASP A 530 -12.10 29.21 32.44
CA ASP A 530 -11.19 30.10 33.19
C ASP A 530 -9.90 30.43 32.39
N GLU A 531 -10.00 30.57 31.06
CA GLU A 531 -8.89 30.93 30.16
C GLU A 531 -8.31 32.35 30.40
N ASP A 532 -8.94 33.18 31.22
CA ASP A 532 -8.53 34.59 31.44
C ASP A 532 -7.46 34.79 32.55
N SER A 533 -6.96 33.69 33.14
CA SER A 533 -6.07 33.74 34.32
C SER A 533 -4.59 34.12 34.06
N MET A 534 -4.20 34.50 32.83
CA MET A 534 -2.83 34.95 32.53
C MET A 534 -2.46 36.33 33.11
N GLN A 535 -3.39 37.06 33.74
CA GLN A 535 -3.20 38.49 34.03
C GLN A 535 -2.59 38.88 35.39
N HIS A 536 -2.30 37.96 36.33
CA HIS A 536 -1.74 38.34 37.63
C HIS A 536 -0.63 37.42 38.16
N LEU A 537 0.62 37.92 38.23
CA LEU A 537 1.75 37.23 38.88
C LEU A 537 1.47 36.89 40.37
N SER A 538 0.52 37.59 41.01
CA SER A 538 0.11 37.37 42.39
C SER A 538 -0.76 36.13 42.60
N THR A 539 -1.41 35.58 41.56
CA THR A 539 -2.19 34.32 41.68
C THR A 539 -1.31 33.09 41.50
N LEU A 540 -0.19 33.19 40.79
CA LEU A 540 0.77 32.08 40.61
C LEU A 540 1.53 31.72 41.90
N SER A 541 1.57 32.61 42.90
CA SER A 541 2.14 32.29 44.22
C SER A 541 1.28 31.30 45.03
N GLN A 542 0.04 31.04 44.59
CA GLN A 542 -0.88 30.09 45.22
C GLN A 542 -0.47 28.62 44.96
N VAL A 543 0.34 28.36 43.93
CA VAL A 543 0.88 27.02 43.64
C VAL A 543 2.31 26.92 44.16
N ILE A 544 2.51 26.01 45.12
CA ILE A 544 3.82 25.73 45.73
C ILE A 544 4.19 24.27 45.43
N PHE A 545 5.36 24.06 44.83
CA PHE A 545 5.90 22.71 44.63
C PHE A 545 6.54 22.23 45.91
N LYS A 546 6.15 21.05 46.37
CA LYS A 546 6.73 20.47 47.58
C LYS A 546 8.22 20.20 47.35
N ALA A 547 9.06 20.83 48.18
CA ALA A 547 10.51 20.78 48.09
C ALA A 547 11.10 21.26 46.74
N ASP A 548 10.34 21.98 45.91
CA ASP A 548 10.76 22.41 44.56
C ASP A 548 11.17 21.26 43.62
N HIS A 549 10.61 20.06 43.81
CA HIS A 549 10.90 18.90 42.98
C HIS A 549 9.76 18.54 42.03
N ILE A 550 10.15 18.02 40.87
CA ILE A 550 9.34 17.14 40.02
C ILE A 550 9.96 15.75 40.04
N TYR A 551 9.19 14.72 39.69
CA TYR A 551 9.69 13.35 39.66
C TYR A 551 9.81 12.89 38.23
N CYS A 552 10.99 12.37 37.87
CA CYS A 552 11.19 11.73 36.59
C CYS A 552 10.66 10.29 36.67
N HIS A 553 9.83 9.93 35.70
CA HIS A 553 9.24 8.60 35.59
C HIS A 553 9.83 7.91 34.36
N HIS A 554 10.43 6.74 34.56
CA HIS A 554 11.04 5.96 33.47
C HIS A 554 10.02 5.26 32.58
N LEU A 555 8.74 5.25 32.98
CA LEU A 555 7.68 4.54 32.26
C LEU A 555 6.41 5.38 32.30
N PHE A 556 5.89 5.66 31.11
CA PHE A 556 4.57 6.22 30.88
C PHE A 556 3.83 5.34 29.89
N HIS A 557 2.69 4.79 30.30
CA HIS A 557 1.85 3.99 29.41
C HIS A 557 0.60 4.77 29.01
N VAL A 558 0.18 4.64 27.76
CA VAL A 558 -1.07 5.21 27.26
C VAL A 558 -1.94 4.09 26.74
N ASN A 559 -3.14 3.94 27.30
CA ASN A 559 -4.13 2.99 26.82
C ASN A 559 -4.97 3.67 25.74
N TYR A 560 -5.08 3.02 24.58
CA TYR A 560 -5.89 3.52 23.48
C TYR A 560 -6.72 2.39 22.87
N THR A 561 -7.78 2.77 22.18
CA THR A 561 -8.60 1.82 21.42
C THR A 561 -8.10 1.80 19.97
N THR A 562 -7.68 0.64 19.51
CA THR A 562 -7.26 0.42 18.13
C THR A 562 -8.44 0.45 17.17
N TYR A 563 -8.15 0.58 15.87
CA TYR A 563 -9.17 0.65 14.81
C TYR A 563 -10.10 -0.57 14.77
N ASP A 564 -9.65 -1.74 15.22
CA ASP A 564 -10.44 -2.97 15.37
C ASP A 564 -11.21 -3.06 16.71
N ILE A 565 -11.30 -1.95 17.45
CA ILE A 565 -12.03 -1.83 18.73
C ILE A 565 -11.38 -2.66 19.85
N HIS A 566 -10.13 -3.08 19.67
CA HIS A 566 -9.36 -3.71 20.73
C HIS A 566 -8.69 -2.66 21.63
N ARG A 567 -8.43 -3.03 22.88
CA ARG A 567 -7.63 -2.20 23.80
C ARG A 567 -6.15 -2.50 23.53
N ALA A 568 -5.38 -1.47 23.24
CA ALA A 568 -3.93 -1.52 23.11
C ALA A 568 -3.27 -0.53 24.07
N GLN A 569 -1.96 -0.69 24.25
CA GLN A 569 -1.16 0.09 25.17
C GLN A 569 0.20 0.37 24.54
N ASP A 570 0.58 1.65 24.52
CA ASP A 570 1.92 2.09 24.16
C ASP A 570 2.71 2.40 25.42
N THR A 571 4.02 2.17 25.35
CA THR A 571 4.96 2.44 26.44
C THR A 571 5.96 3.49 25.98
N ILE A 572 5.97 4.63 26.67
CA ILE A 572 6.96 5.69 26.52
C ILE A 572 8.00 5.50 27.64
N ASN A 573 9.25 5.34 27.24
CA ASN A 573 10.42 5.28 28.13
C ASN A 573 11.32 6.50 27.81
N PRO A 574 11.28 7.57 28.63
CA PRO A 574 12.00 8.83 28.36
C PRO A 574 13.51 8.76 28.54
#